data_AF-A0A3C0PQK0-F1
#
_entry.id   AF-A0A3C0PQK0-F1
#
_cell.length_a   1.000
_cell.length_b   1.000
_cell.length_c   1.000
_cell.angle_alpha   90.00
_cell.angle_beta   90.00
_cell.angle_gamma   90.00
#
_symmetry.space_group_name_H-M   'P 1'
#
loop_
_entity.id
_entity.type
_entity.pdbx_description
1 polymer ?
#
loop_
_entity_poly.entity_id
_entity_poly.type
_entity_poly.pdbx_seq_one_letter_code
_entity_poly.pdbx_strand_id
1 'polypeptide(L)'
;MEDMSLIQIYSDALHNCSLQADPAQEAILLELENLRLELHQPRKRGWFRKPATTPKGIYLWGGVGRGKSMLMDMFARSMGASVRRVHFHAFMQDVHSGIARARSQGIADAIQPVAREMAGGISCLAFDEMQITDITDAML
;
A
#
# COMPACT_ATOMS: atom_id res chain seq x y z
N MET A 1 9.27 7.72 -17.88
CA MET A 1 8.37 6.58 -17.72
C MET A 1 6.99 7.18 -17.58
N GLU A 2 6.10 6.98 -18.55
CA GLU A 2 4.73 7.48 -18.45
C GLU A 2 4.04 6.80 -17.26
N ASP A 3 3.35 7.57 -16.42
CA ASP A 3 2.51 7.03 -15.34
C ASP A 3 1.33 6.29 -15.97
N MET A 4 1.51 4.99 -16.22
CA MET A 4 0.42 4.13 -16.70
C MET A 4 -0.57 3.89 -15.57
N SER A 5 -1.86 4.04 -15.86
CA SER A 5 -2.93 3.73 -14.90
C SER A 5 -3.02 2.24 -14.63
N LEU A 6 -3.63 1.85 -13.51
CA LEU A 6 -3.87 0.43 -13.20
C LEU A 6 -4.72 -0.23 -14.30
N ILE A 7 -5.72 0.50 -14.80
CA ILE A 7 -6.61 0.02 -15.86
C ILE A 7 -5.81 -0.26 -17.14
N GLN A 8 -4.87 0.61 -17.52
CA GLN A 8 -4.00 0.40 -18.68
C GLN A 8 -3.13 -0.86 -18.51
N ILE A 9 -2.50 -1.03 -17.34
CA ILE A 9 -1.69 -2.21 -17.04
C ILE A 9 -2.52 -3.50 -17.16
N TYR A 10 -3.77 -3.49 -16.69
CA TYR A 10 -4.69 -4.62 -16.78
C TYR A 10 -5.12 -4.89 -18.23
N SER A 11 -5.56 -3.86 -18.96
CA SER A 11 -5.97 -3.99 -20.36
C SER A 11 -4.83 -4.49 -21.26
N ASP A 12 -3.60 -4.04 -21.04
CA ASP A 12 -2.43 -4.52 -21.77
C ASP A 12 -2.15 -6.00 -21.49
N ALA A 13 -2.37 -6.45 -20.25
CA ALA A 13 -2.24 -7.85 -19.87
C ALA A 13 -3.31 -8.75 -20.53
N LEU A 14 -4.49 -8.22 -20.80
CA LEU A 14 -5.51 -8.91 -21.60
C LEU A 14 -5.11 -8.96 -23.08
N HIS A 15 -4.67 -7.84 -23.65
CA HIS A 15 -4.30 -7.75 -25.06
C HIS A 15 -3.12 -8.64 -25.42
N ASN A 16 -2.14 -8.78 -24.53
CA ASN A 16 -0.97 -9.64 -24.75
C ASN A 16 -1.18 -11.10 -24.31
N CYS A 17 -2.41 -11.46 -23.94
CA CYS A 17 -2.80 -12.81 -23.49
C CYS A 17 -2.02 -13.33 -22.26
N SER A 18 -1.44 -12.46 -21.44
CA SER A 18 -0.84 -12.84 -20.14
C SER A 18 -1.87 -12.97 -19.02
N LEU A 19 -3.09 -12.47 -19.25
CA LEU A 19 -4.23 -12.54 -18.35
C LEU A 19 -5.51 -12.88 -19.11
N GLN A 20 -6.43 -13.58 -18.45
CA GLN A 20 -7.81 -13.75 -18.89
C GLN A 20 -8.72 -12.84 -18.10
N ALA A 21 -9.74 -12.28 -18.75
CA ALA A 21 -10.72 -11.42 -18.10
C ALA A 21 -11.42 -12.18 -16.96
N ASP A 22 -11.48 -11.55 -15.79
CA ASP A 22 -12.17 -12.08 -14.61
C ASP A 22 -13.09 -10.97 -14.06
N PRO A 23 -14.43 -11.16 -14.09
CA PRO A 23 -15.38 -10.16 -13.61
C PRO A 23 -15.15 -9.72 -12.16
N ALA A 24 -14.63 -10.59 -11.29
CA ALA A 24 -14.33 -10.24 -9.91
C ALA A 24 -13.11 -9.33 -9.79
N GLN A 25 -12.15 -9.46 -10.71
CA GLN A 25 -11.00 -8.56 -10.79
C GLN A 25 -11.44 -7.21 -11.37
N GLU A 26 -12.19 -7.22 -12.47
CA GLU A 26 -12.70 -5.99 -13.09
C GLU A 26 -13.54 -5.15 -12.14
N ALA A 27 -14.34 -5.81 -11.29
CA ALA A 27 -15.17 -5.15 -10.28
C ALA A 27 -14.38 -4.40 -9.18
N ILE A 28 -13.08 -4.63 -9.00
CA ILE A 28 -12.24 -3.91 -8.01
C ILE A 28 -11.23 -2.95 -8.66
N LEU A 29 -11.03 -3.02 -9.98
CA LEU A 29 -10.07 -2.17 -10.69
C LEU A 29 -10.41 -0.68 -10.52
N LEU A 30 -11.70 -0.35 -10.53
CA LEU A 30 -12.16 1.03 -10.41
C LEU A 30 -11.86 1.61 -9.01
N GLU A 31 -12.10 0.84 -7.96
CA GLU A 31 -11.83 1.23 -6.57
C GLU A 31 -10.32 1.42 -6.35
N LEU A 32 -9.50 0.50 -6.88
CA LEU A 32 -8.05 0.62 -6.81
C LEU A 32 -7.54 1.84 -7.59
N GLU A 33 -8.09 2.11 -8.78
CA GLU A 33 -7.72 3.29 -9.57
C GLU A 33 -8.14 4.59 -8.88
N ASN A 34 -9.33 4.63 -8.27
CA ASN A 34 -9.77 5.78 -7.47
C ASN A 34 -8.84 6.02 -6.28
N LEU A 35 -8.46 4.96 -5.55
CA LEU A 35 -7.47 5.06 -4.47
C LEU A 35 -6.12 5.58 -5.00
N ARG A 36 -5.65 5.08 -6.14
CA ARG A 36 -4.43 5.55 -6.81
C ARG A 36 -4.48 7.05 -7.05
N LEU A 37 -5.57 7.54 -7.64
CA LEU A 37 -5.78 8.96 -7.95
C LEU A 37 -5.86 9.83 -6.68
N GLU A 38 -6.56 9.37 -5.64
CA GLU A 38 -6.63 10.08 -4.36
C GLU A 38 -5.26 10.19 -3.67
N LEU A 39 -4.42 9.15 -3.78
CA LEU A 39 -3.07 9.14 -3.20
C LEU A 39 -2.06 10.01 -3.97
N HIS A 40 -2.25 10.19 -5.29
CA HIS A 40 -1.43 11.06 -6.12
C HIS A 40 -1.74 12.55 -5.94
N GLN A 41 -2.91 12.91 -5.39
CA GLN A 41 -3.26 14.31 -5.21
C GLN A 41 -2.39 14.97 -4.14
N PRO A 42 -1.68 16.06 -4.46
CA PRO A 42 -0.87 16.77 -3.48
C PRO A 42 -1.78 17.34 -2.39
N ARG A 43 -1.53 16.93 -1.13
CA ARG A 43 -2.26 17.43 0.03
C ARG A 43 -1.90 18.89 0.28
N LYS A 44 -2.69 19.82 -0.29
CA LYS A 44 -2.51 21.26 -0.09
C LYS A 44 -2.74 21.63 1.37
N ARG A 45 -1.67 21.98 2.10
CA ARG A 45 -1.74 22.61 3.42
C ARG A 45 -1.93 24.11 3.22
N GLY A 46 -3.14 24.61 3.47
CA GLY A 46 -3.45 26.04 3.44
C GLY A 46 -4.03 26.49 4.78
N TRP A 47 -3.73 27.72 5.19
CA TRP A 47 -4.11 28.28 6.50
C TRP A 47 -5.63 28.27 6.78
N PHE A 48 -6.45 28.30 5.71
CA PHE A 48 -7.92 28.32 5.80
C PHE A 48 -8.59 27.07 5.24
N ARG A 49 -7.85 26.00 4.93
CA ARG A 49 -8.42 24.82 4.26
C ARG A 49 -8.67 23.70 5.26
N LYS A 50 -9.88 23.13 5.21
CA LYS A 50 -10.22 21.89 5.93
C LYS A 50 -9.15 20.84 5.63
N PRO A 51 -8.67 20.08 6.63
CA PRO A 51 -7.71 19.01 6.40
C PRO A 51 -8.29 18.05 5.35
N ALA A 52 -7.52 17.79 4.30
CA ALA A 52 -7.90 16.80 3.30
C ALA A 52 -8.13 15.46 4.00
N THR A 53 -9.27 14.83 3.75
CA THR A 53 -9.59 13.52 4.30
C THR A 53 -8.59 12.49 3.79
N THR A 54 -7.98 11.74 4.68
CA THR A 54 -7.14 10.60 4.29
C THR A 54 -8.01 9.59 3.53
N PRO A 55 -7.62 9.13 2.33
CA PRO A 55 -8.36 8.12 1.60
C PRO A 55 -8.44 6.85 2.44
N LYS A 56 -9.57 6.15 2.37
CA LYS A 56 -9.70 4.84 3.02
C LYS A 56 -8.90 3.80 2.23
N GLY A 57 -8.19 2.93 2.94
CA GLY A 57 -7.50 1.80 2.31
C GLY A 57 -8.47 0.74 1.79
N ILE A 58 -7.94 -0.18 0.96
CA ILE A 58 -8.67 -1.32 0.41
C ILE A 58 -8.10 -2.60 1.00
N TYR A 59 -8.99 -3.49 1.46
CA TYR A 59 -8.63 -4.84 1.88
C TYR A 59 -9.15 -5.84 0.84
N LEU A 60 -8.23 -6.41 0.07
CA LEU A 60 -8.57 -7.36 -0.99
C LEU A 60 -8.65 -8.79 -0.43
N TRP A 61 -9.83 -9.40 -0.54
CA TRP A 61 -10.08 -10.76 -0.04
C TRP A 61 -10.75 -11.61 -1.13
N GLY A 62 -10.67 -12.93 -0.98
CA GLY A 62 -11.22 -13.89 -1.95
C GLY A 62 -10.44 -15.19 -1.98
N GLY A 63 -10.95 -16.17 -2.76
CA GLY A 63 -10.39 -17.52 -2.84
C GLY A 63 -8.92 -17.59 -3.30
N VAL A 64 -8.29 -18.73 -3.04
CA VAL A 64 -6.94 -19.05 -3.53
C VAL A 64 -6.91 -19.01 -5.07
N GLY A 65 -5.83 -18.50 -5.65
CA GLY A 65 -5.65 -18.47 -7.10
C GLY A 65 -6.45 -17.40 -7.87
N ARG A 66 -7.15 -16.48 -7.18
CA ARG A 66 -7.97 -15.44 -7.81
C ARG A 66 -7.23 -14.19 -8.31
N GLY A 67 -5.89 -14.21 -8.28
CA GLY A 67 -5.08 -13.08 -8.79
C GLY A 67 -4.96 -11.88 -7.85
N LYS A 68 -5.19 -12.04 -6.54
CA LYS A 68 -5.07 -10.94 -5.55
C LYS A 68 -3.69 -10.29 -5.53
N SER A 69 -2.64 -11.10 -5.38
CA SER A 69 -1.26 -10.60 -5.39
C SER A 69 -0.88 -10.00 -6.74
N MET A 70 -1.38 -10.55 -7.85
CA MET A 70 -1.21 -9.98 -9.19
C MET A 70 -1.84 -8.59 -9.32
N LEU A 71 -3.07 -8.39 -8.83
CA LEU A 71 -3.68 -7.06 -8.79
C LEU A 71 -2.87 -6.09 -7.92
N MET A 72 -2.33 -6.56 -6.79
CA MET A 72 -1.44 -5.77 -5.93
C MET A 72 -0.13 -5.41 -6.64
N ASP A 73 0.46 -6.31 -7.43
CA ASP A 73 1.61 -6.06 -8.31
C ASP A 73 1.32 -4.94 -9.31
N MET A 74 0.19 -5.04 -10.02
CA MET A 74 -0.21 -4.06 -11.02
C MET A 74 -0.46 -2.69 -10.38
N PHE A 75 -1.16 -2.65 -9.24
CA PHE A 75 -1.38 -1.42 -8.48
C PHE A 75 -0.05 -0.80 -8.04
N ALA A 76 0.87 -1.61 -7.48
CA ALA A 76 2.15 -1.12 -7.04
C ALA A 76 2.97 -0.53 -8.19
N ARG A 77 2.97 -1.19 -9.36
CA ARG A 77 3.61 -0.67 -10.58
C ARG A 77 3.02 0.67 -11.01
N SER A 78 1.70 0.84 -10.92
CA SER A 78 1.01 2.11 -11.26
C SER A 78 1.28 3.26 -10.27
N MET A 79 1.82 2.96 -9.08
CA MET A 79 2.19 3.94 -8.05
C MET A 79 3.70 4.30 -8.10
N GLY A 80 4.51 3.53 -8.84
CA GLY A 80 5.95 3.74 -8.97
C GLY A 80 6.67 3.74 -7.62
N ALA A 81 7.54 4.74 -7.39
CA ALA A 81 8.32 4.85 -6.15
C ALA A 81 7.48 5.31 -4.94
N SER A 82 6.23 5.71 -5.13
CA SER A 82 5.38 6.25 -4.05
C SER A 82 4.70 5.16 -3.22
N VAL A 83 4.85 3.88 -3.59
CA VAL A 83 4.34 2.74 -2.83
C VAL A 83 5.49 1.93 -2.25
N ARG A 84 5.33 1.52 -0.99
CA ARG A 84 6.12 0.43 -0.41
C ARG A 84 5.24 -0.80 -0.34
N ARG A 85 5.61 -1.85 -1.07
CA ARG A 85 4.99 -3.17 -0.94
C ARG A 85 5.85 -4.10 -0.09
N VAL A 86 5.26 -4.77 0.88
CA VAL A 86 5.98 -5.61 1.83
C VAL A 86 5.06 -6.68 2.41
N HIS A 87 5.58 -7.88 2.72
CA HIS A 87 4.84 -8.87 3.49
C HIS A 87 4.61 -8.36 4.91
N PHE A 88 3.41 -8.58 5.46
CA PHE A 88 3.05 -8.03 6.78
C PHE A 88 4.05 -8.38 7.90
N HIS A 89 4.50 -9.65 7.98
CA HIS A 89 5.43 -10.08 9.02
C HIS A 89 6.81 -9.40 8.90
N ALA A 90 7.34 -9.26 7.67
CA ALA A 90 8.60 -8.55 7.43
C ALA A 90 8.49 -7.06 7.83
N PHE A 91 7.32 -6.44 7.60
CA PHE A 91 7.08 -5.08 8.06
C PHE A 91 7.10 -4.96 9.59
N MET A 92 6.48 -5.89 10.32
CA MET A 92 6.49 -5.86 11.79
C MET A 92 7.91 -6.03 12.34
N GLN A 93 8.73 -6.91 11.76
CA GLN A 93 10.14 -7.04 12.10
C GLN A 93 10.92 -5.72 11.92
N ASP A 94 10.68 -5.00 10.83
CA ASP A 94 11.27 -3.67 10.61
C ASP A 94 10.82 -2.64 11.66
N VAL A 95 9.53 -2.64 12.02
CA VAL A 95 9.00 -1.76 13.06
C VAL A 95 9.67 -2.04 14.40
N HIS A 96 9.74 -3.31 14.84
CA HIS A 96 10.38 -3.69 16.09
C HIS A 96 11.86 -3.33 16.13
N SER A 97 12.58 -3.57 15.02
CA SER A 97 14.00 -3.21 14.89
C SER A 97 14.21 -1.69 14.98
N GLY A 98 13.34 -0.92 14.32
CA GLY A 98 13.36 0.54 14.38
C GLY A 98 13.11 1.07 15.79
N ILE A 99 12.12 0.52 16.50
CA ILE A 99 11.80 0.90 17.88
C ILE A 99 12.98 0.56 18.81
N ALA A 100 13.56 -0.63 18.70
CA ALA A 100 14.71 -1.03 19.50
C ALA A 100 15.91 -0.10 19.30
N ARG A 101 16.19 0.28 18.04
CA ARG A 101 17.24 1.24 17.69
C ARG A 101 16.98 2.65 18.24
N ALA A 102 15.75 3.15 18.15
CA ALA A 102 15.40 4.46 18.70
C ALA A 102 15.50 4.48 20.24
N ARG A 103 15.07 3.40 20.91
CA ARG A 103 15.19 3.25 22.37
C ARG A 103 16.65 3.17 22.82
N SER A 104 17.52 2.49 22.08
CA SER A 104 18.96 2.43 22.41
C SER A 104 19.66 3.79 22.27
N GLN A 105 19.08 4.72 21.52
CA GLN A 105 19.50 6.12 21.41
C GLN A 105 18.86 7.03 22.46
N GLY A 106 18.11 6.48 23.43
CA GLY A 106 17.47 7.23 24.51
C GLY A 106 16.12 7.87 24.15
N ILE A 107 15.52 7.52 23.01
CA ILE A 107 14.21 8.03 22.62
C ILE A 107 13.12 7.20 23.31
N ALA A 108 12.41 7.80 24.27
CA ALA A 108 11.34 7.14 25.01
C ALA A 108 10.09 6.88 24.15
N ASP A 109 9.64 7.87 23.36
CA ASP A 109 8.55 7.72 22.38
C ASP A 109 9.12 7.37 20.99
N ALA A 110 9.47 6.10 20.82
CA ALA A 110 10.13 5.57 19.64
C ALA A 110 9.18 5.34 18.45
N ILE A 111 7.85 5.31 18.66
CA ILE A 111 6.88 4.95 17.61
C ILE A 111 6.81 6.05 16.55
N GLN A 112 6.64 7.31 16.97
CA GLN A 112 6.54 8.43 16.02
C GLN A 112 7.76 8.57 15.09
N PRO A 113 9.02 8.58 15.56
CA PRO A 113 10.16 8.73 14.68
C PRO A 113 10.30 7.56 13.71
N VAL A 114 10.06 6.32 14.16
CA VAL A 114 10.07 5.13 13.29
C VAL A 114 8.99 5.22 12.23
N ALA A 115 7.76 5.59 12.60
CA ALA A 115 6.66 5.75 11.64
C ALA A 115 6.97 6.85 10.60
N ARG A 116 7.58 7.97 11.02
CA ARG A 116 8.00 9.04 10.09
C ARG A 116 9.10 8.58 9.14
N GLU A 117 10.08 7.82 9.64
CA GLU A 117 11.14 7.22 8.81
C GLU A 117 10.55 6.27 7.78
N MET A 118 9.68 5.35 8.20
CA MET A 118 9.06 4.36 7.32
C MET A 118 8.09 4.96 6.30
N ALA A 119 7.41 6.06 6.65
CA ALA A 119 6.55 6.80 5.74
C ALA A 119 7.32 7.75 4.80
N GLY A 120 8.64 7.90 5.00
CA GLY A 120 9.48 8.77 4.20
C GLY A 120 9.46 8.37 2.73
N GLY A 121 9.06 9.30 1.86
CA GLY A 121 9.08 9.11 0.40
C GLY A 121 7.94 8.27 -0.17
N ILE A 122 7.03 7.77 0.67
CA ILE A 122 5.87 6.98 0.22
C ILE A 122 4.55 7.66 0.51
N SER A 123 3.57 7.48 -0.37
CA SER A 123 2.17 7.84 -0.20
C SER A 123 1.31 6.64 0.16
N CYS A 124 1.80 5.41 -0.10
CA CYS A 124 1.07 4.17 0.05
C CYS A 124 1.93 3.06 0.66
N LEU A 125 1.34 2.31 1.59
CA LEU A 125 1.88 1.06 2.11
C LEU A 125 0.94 -0.07 1.68
N ALA A 126 1.47 -1.03 0.92
CA ALA A 126 0.72 -2.16 0.39
C ALA A 126 1.21 -3.44 1.07
N PHE A 127 0.37 -4.04 1.91
CA PHE A 127 0.71 -5.31 2.57
C PHE A 127 0.33 -6.50 1.71
N ASP A 128 1.28 -7.40 1.50
CA ASP A 128 0.98 -8.75 1.01
C ASP A 128 0.77 -9.70 2.19
N GLU A 129 -0.04 -10.74 1.97
CA GLU A 129 -0.26 -11.85 2.90
C GLU A 129 -0.54 -11.39 4.35
N MET A 130 -1.45 -10.43 4.53
CA MET A 130 -1.86 -9.99 5.86
C MET A 130 -2.66 -11.10 6.57
N GLN A 131 -1.95 -11.93 7.32
CA GLN A 131 -2.51 -12.93 8.22
C GLN A 131 -2.04 -12.61 9.63
N ILE A 132 -2.97 -12.23 10.51
CA ILE A 132 -2.67 -12.07 11.92
C ILE A 132 -2.88 -13.44 12.56
N THR A 133 -1.83 -14.26 12.58
CA THR A 133 -1.85 -15.58 13.22
C THR A 133 -1.55 -15.50 14.71
N ASP A 134 -0.83 -14.48 15.16
CA ASP A 134 -0.49 -14.24 16.56
C ASP A 134 -0.70 -12.75 16.90
N ILE A 135 -1.43 -12.47 17.98
CA ILE A 135 -1.71 -11.10 18.45
C ILE A 135 -0.42 -10.44 18.96
N THR A 136 0.56 -11.23 19.41
CA THR A 136 1.82 -10.71 19.94
C THR A 136 2.65 -9.97 18.89
N ASP A 137 2.60 -10.38 17.63
CA ASP A 137 3.22 -9.67 16.51
C ASP A 137 2.59 -8.28 16.24
N ALA A 138 1.38 -8.02 16.75
CA ALA A 138 0.67 -6.76 16.59
C ALA A 138 0.81 -5.81 17.81
N MET A 139 1.49 -6.24 18.88
CA MET A 139 1.73 -5.44 20.08
C MET A 139 3.06 -4.67 19.96
N LEU A 140 3.00 -3.33 19.97
CA LEU A 140 4.14 -2.40 19.81
C LEU A 140 4.58 -1.76 21.14
#